data_AF-A0A8C4MRQ6-F1
#
_entry.id   AF-A0A8C4MRQ6-F1
#
_cell.length_a   1.000
_cell.length_b   1.000
_cell.length_c   1.000
_cell.angle_alpha   90.00
_cell.angle_beta   90.00
_cell.angle_gamma   90.00
#
_symmetry.space_group_name_H-M   'P 1'
#
loop_
_entity.id
_entity.type
_entity.pdbx_description
1 polymer ?
#
loop_
_entity_poly.entity_id
_entity_poly.type
_entity_poly.pdbx_seq_one_letter_code
_entity_poly.pdbx_strand_id
1 'polypeptide(L)'
;QSKASSVLYDGGCYCCMAAAKLLHDSGLNVIVLEARDRVGGRTYTIRNQNVKYVDLGGSYVGPTQNRILRLAKELGLETYKVNEVERLIHHVKAKSYPFRGPFPPAWNPIAYLDHNNLWRTMDDMGREIPSDAPWKAPLAEEWDYMTMKELLDKICWTELNDGDCHKSAVRLLWLQTLLVTEMCVRCDSTNFQSQGTQE
;
A
#
# COMPACT_ATOMS: atom_id res chain seq x y z
N GLN A 1 -2.36 -14.98 -44.12
CA GLN A 1 -2.03 -13.68 -43.49
C GLN A 1 -2.62 -13.69 -42.10
N SER A 2 -1.83 -13.57 -41.02
CA SER A 2 -2.37 -13.15 -39.72
C SER A 2 -1.23 -12.67 -38.81
N LYS A 3 -0.72 -11.48 -39.08
CA LYS A 3 0.06 -10.74 -38.10
C LYS A 3 -0.92 -9.84 -37.35
N ALA A 4 -1.80 -10.42 -36.56
CA ALA A 4 -2.48 -9.68 -35.52
C ALA A 4 -1.51 -9.70 -34.32
N SER A 5 -0.89 -8.56 -34.03
CA SER A 5 0.01 -8.42 -32.89
C SER A 5 -0.82 -8.45 -31.61
N SER A 6 -1.21 -9.63 -31.15
CA SER A 6 -1.94 -9.82 -29.90
C SER A 6 -0.96 -9.76 -28.73
N VAL A 7 -1.13 -8.80 -27.83
CA VAL A 7 -0.37 -8.74 -26.57
C VAL A 7 -1.14 -9.53 -25.50
N LEU A 8 -0.49 -10.51 -24.90
CA LEU A 8 -1.05 -11.36 -23.85
C LEU A 8 -0.56 -10.91 -22.48
N TYR A 9 -1.48 -10.63 -21.56
CA TYR A 9 -1.16 -10.42 -20.14
C TYR A 9 -1.63 -11.61 -19.31
N ASP A 10 -0.76 -12.08 -18.43
CA ASP A 10 -1.09 -13.09 -17.42
C ASP A 10 -1.36 -12.39 -16.07
N GLY A 11 -2.61 -12.47 -15.63
CA GLY A 11 -3.14 -11.86 -14.42
C GLY A 11 -3.91 -10.55 -14.69
N GLY A 12 -5.17 -10.49 -14.29
CA GLY A 12 -6.05 -9.33 -14.25
C GLY A 12 -5.87 -8.45 -12.99
N CYS A 13 -4.63 -8.25 -12.51
CA CYS A 13 -4.34 -7.26 -11.48
C CYS A 13 -4.52 -5.83 -12.00
N TYR A 14 -4.67 -4.84 -11.10
CA TYR A 14 -4.75 -3.43 -11.50
C TYR A 14 -3.59 -2.99 -12.42
N CYS A 15 -2.39 -3.53 -12.19
CA CYS A 15 -1.19 -3.31 -12.98
C CYS A 15 -1.37 -3.73 -14.45
N CYS A 16 -1.77 -4.98 -14.65
CA CYS A 16 -1.96 -5.56 -15.97
C CYS A 16 -3.18 -4.95 -16.67
N MET A 17 -4.28 -4.68 -15.94
CA MET A 17 -5.44 -4.00 -16.51
C MET A 17 -5.11 -2.57 -16.96
N ALA A 18 -4.29 -1.84 -16.22
CA ALA A 18 -3.83 -0.51 -16.63
C ALA A 18 -2.93 -0.56 -17.88
N ALA A 19 -2.04 -1.57 -17.96
CA ALA A 19 -1.19 -1.77 -19.13
C ALA A 19 -2.00 -2.21 -20.37
N ALA A 20 -2.94 -3.14 -20.19
CA ALA A 20 -3.84 -3.60 -21.24
C ALA A 20 -4.69 -2.44 -21.78
N LYS A 21 -5.25 -1.61 -20.90
CA LYS A 21 -5.97 -0.39 -21.29
C LYS A 21 -5.09 0.55 -22.12
N LEU A 22 -3.86 0.83 -21.69
CA LEU A 22 -2.96 1.72 -22.43
C LEU A 22 -2.65 1.20 -23.84
N LEU A 23 -2.43 -0.11 -23.98
CA LEU A 23 -2.16 -0.74 -25.28
C LEU A 23 -3.41 -0.78 -26.18
N HIS A 24 -4.57 -1.07 -25.59
CA HIS A 24 -5.86 -1.03 -26.28
C HIS A 24 -6.17 0.38 -26.79
N ASP A 25 -6.00 1.40 -25.95
CA ASP A 25 -6.20 2.81 -26.31
C ASP A 25 -5.19 3.27 -27.39
N SER A 26 -4.05 2.57 -27.51
CA SER A 26 -3.06 2.79 -28.59
C SER A 26 -3.40 2.04 -29.89
N GLY A 27 -4.56 1.39 -29.98
CA GLY A 27 -5.05 0.69 -31.16
C GLY A 27 -4.51 -0.74 -31.34
N LEU A 28 -3.92 -1.34 -30.30
CA LEU A 28 -3.46 -2.73 -30.32
C LEU A 28 -4.55 -3.68 -29.87
N ASN A 29 -4.57 -4.89 -30.44
CA ASN A 29 -5.43 -5.96 -29.97
C ASN A 29 -4.80 -6.63 -28.73
N VAL A 30 -5.52 -6.64 -27.61
CA VAL A 30 -5.01 -7.09 -26.32
C VAL A 30 -5.94 -8.15 -25.75
N ILE A 31 -5.37 -9.26 -25.29
CA ILE A 31 -6.10 -10.31 -24.58
C ILE A 31 -5.52 -10.40 -23.17
N VAL A 32 -6.37 -10.37 -22.15
CA VAL A 32 -6.00 -10.55 -20.75
C VAL A 32 -6.47 -11.92 -20.29
N LEU A 33 -5.54 -12.74 -19.83
CA LEU A 33 -5.85 -14.01 -19.18
C LEU A 33 -5.76 -13.84 -17.67
N GLU A 34 -6.80 -14.22 -16.95
CA GLU A 34 -6.82 -14.22 -15.48
C GLU A 34 -7.09 -15.63 -14.99
N ALA A 35 -6.30 -16.05 -14.00
CA ALA A 35 -6.39 -17.39 -13.43
C ALA A 35 -7.66 -17.59 -12.59
N ARG A 36 -8.18 -16.52 -11.99
CA ARG A 36 -9.43 -16.52 -11.21
C ARG A 36 -10.65 -16.26 -12.09
N ASP A 37 -11.81 -16.49 -11.49
CA ASP A 37 -13.13 -16.10 -12.00
C ASP A 37 -13.40 -14.58 -11.90
N ARG A 38 -12.42 -13.79 -11.46
CA ARG A 38 -12.54 -12.34 -11.27
C ARG A 38 -11.22 -11.62 -11.53
N VAL A 39 -11.33 -10.38 -11.97
CA VAL A 39 -10.22 -9.42 -12.02
C VAL A 39 -9.97 -8.76 -10.66
N GLY A 40 -8.92 -7.93 -10.57
CA GLY A 40 -8.55 -7.13 -9.40
C GLY A 40 -7.35 -7.69 -8.62
N GLY A 41 -7.14 -9.00 -8.65
CA GLY A 41 -6.05 -9.66 -7.92
C GLY A 41 -6.13 -9.38 -6.41
N ARG A 42 -5.22 -8.54 -5.90
CA ARG A 42 -5.11 -8.14 -4.49
C ARG A 42 -6.14 -7.10 -4.05
N THR A 43 -6.92 -6.56 -4.98
CA THR A 43 -8.13 -5.78 -4.67
C THR A 43 -9.36 -6.66 -4.86
N TYR A 44 -10.31 -6.58 -3.93
CA TYR A 44 -11.56 -7.35 -4.01
C TYR A 44 -12.66 -6.67 -3.20
N THR A 45 -13.69 -6.19 -3.91
CA THR A 45 -14.86 -5.56 -3.32
C THR A 45 -16.03 -6.54 -3.31
N ILE A 46 -16.52 -6.93 -2.13
CA ILE A 46 -17.74 -7.72 -1.99
C ILE A 46 -18.95 -6.80 -1.92
N ARG A 47 -20.07 -7.24 -2.50
CA ARG A 47 -21.37 -6.56 -2.42
C ARG A 47 -22.43 -7.51 -1.92
N ASN A 48 -23.19 -7.07 -0.91
CA ASN A 48 -24.33 -7.80 -0.39
C ASN A 48 -25.30 -6.85 0.33
N GLN A 49 -26.46 -7.35 0.74
CA GLN A 49 -27.49 -6.55 1.42
C GLN A 49 -27.05 -6.00 2.78
N ASN A 50 -26.10 -6.66 3.46
CA ASN A 50 -25.70 -6.31 4.83
C ASN A 50 -24.68 -5.17 4.87
N VAL A 51 -23.69 -5.20 3.96
CA VAL A 51 -22.56 -4.26 3.95
C VAL A 51 -22.65 -3.24 2.81
N LYS A 52 -23.59 -3.41 1.88
CA LYS A 52 -23.68 -2.71 0.58
C LYS A 52 -22.45 -2.97 -0.29
N TYR A 53 -21.27 -2.51 0.12
CA TYR A 53 -19.98 -2.88 -0.43
C TYR A 53 -18.90 -2.86 0.68
N VAL A 54 -17.91 -3.75 0.59
CA VAL A 54 -16.74 -3.77 1.47
C VAL A 54 -15.52 -4.27 0.71
N ASP A 55 -14.39 -3.59 0.87
CA ASP A 55 -13.12 -4.03 0.30
C ASP A 55 -12.43 -5.00 1.26
N LEU A 56 -12.11 -6.20 0.76
CA LEU A 56 -11.37 -7.24 1.49
C LEU A 56 -9.87 -7.26 1.14
N GLY A 57 -9.43 -6.36 0.27
CA GLY A 57 -8.06 -6.27 -0.22
C GLY A 57 -7.56 -4.83 -0.18
N GLY A 58 -6.77 -4.42 -1.18
CA GLY A 58 -6.32 -3.04 -1.37
C GLY A 58 -7.47 -2.02 -1.48
N SER A 59 -7.52 -1.02 -0.60
CA SER A 59 -8.60 -0.01 -0.53
C SER A 59 -8.10 1.43 -0.40
N TYR A 60 -6.99 1.65 0.29
CA TYR A 60 -6.49 2.99 0.56
C TYR A 60 -5.66 3.54 -0.61
N VAL A 61 -5.81 4.85 -0.87
CA VAL A 61 -5.01 5.72 -1.74
C VAL A 61 -4.76 7.04 -1.02
N GLY A 62 -3.69 7.76 -1.33
CA GLY A 62 -3.37 9.02 -0.63
C GLY A 62 -2.64 10.04 -1.49
N PRO A 63 -2.28 11.19 -0.90
CA PRO A 63 -1.46 12.21 -1.54
C PRO A 63 -0.18 11.60 -2.15
N THR A 64 0.32 12.19 -3.24
CA THR A 64 1.45 11.70 -4.08
C THR A 64 1.15 10.49 -4.99
N GLN A 65 0.09 9.72 -4.74
CA GLN A 65 -0.29 8.56 -5.57
C GLN A 65 -1.08 8.96 -6.83
N ASN A 66 -0.51 9.87 -7.62
CA ASN A 66 -1.21 10.56 -8.70
C ASN A 66 -1.68 9.61 -9.83
N ARG A 67 -0.96 8.52 -10.08
CA ARG A 67 -1.29 7.59 -11.18
C ARG A 67 -2.61 6.85 -10.94
N ILE A 68 -2.82 6.32 -9.73
CA ILE A 68 -4.05 5.61 -9.37
C ILE A 68 -5.22 6.58 -9.23
N LEU A 69 -4.99 7.77 -8.66
CA LEU A 69 -6.02 8.81 -8.55
C LEU A 69 -6.50 9.31 -9.92
N ARG A 70 -5.57 9.47 -10.88
CA ARG A 70 -5.92 9.83 -12.27
C ARG A 70 -6.75 8.74 -12.94
N LEU A 71 -6.33 7.48 -12.82
CA LEU A 71 -7.06 6.35 -13.40
C LEU A 71 -8.46 6.20 -12.79
N ALA A 72 -8.57 6.31 -11.47
CA ALA A 72 -9.85 6.28 -10.77
C ALA A 72 -10.79 7.38 -11.27
N LYS A 73 -10.28 8.61 -11.42
CA LYS A 73 -11.04 9.74 -11.96
C LYS A 73 -11.49 9.52 -13.41
N GLU A 74 -10.62 8.97 -14.26
CA GLU A 74 -10.95 8.64 -15.65
C GLU A 74 -12.08 7.60 -15.75
N LEU A 75 -12.10 6.64 -14.82
CA LEU A 75 -13.14 5.62 -14.72
C LEU A 75 -14.41 6.09 -14.00
N GLY A 76 -14.49 7.39 -13.63
CA GLY A 76 -15.63 7.98 -12.94
C GLY A 76 -15.77 7.55 -11.47
N LEU A 77 -14.69 7.08 -10.84
CA LEU A 77 -14.69 6.67 -9.43
C LEU A 77 -14.43 7.88 -8.52
N GLU A 78 -15.12 7.89 -7.38
CA GLU A 78 -14.96 8.91 -6.34
C GLU A 78 -14.17 8.36 -5.15
N THR A 79 -13.45 9.25 -4.48
CA THR A 79 -12.70 8.96 -3.25
C THR A 79 -13.32 9.67 -2.06
N TYR A 80 -13.25 9.06 -0.87
CA TYR A 80 -13.65 9.70 0.38
C TYR A 80 -12.54 9.60 1.43
N LYS A 81 -12.54 10.54 2.39
CA LYS A 81 -11.58 10.55 3.48
C LYS A 81 -11.95 9.53 4.54
N VAL A 82 -10.96 8.76 5.00
CA VAL A 82 -11.11 7.87 6.15
C VAL A 82 -11.36 8.74 7.40
N ASN A 83 -12.19 8.25 8.31
CA ASN A 83 -12.54 9.01 9.50
C ASN A 83 -11.36 9.06 10.49
N GLU A 84 -10.76 10.23 10.63
CA GLU A 84 -9.71 10.55 11.62
C GLU A 84 -10.07 11.81 12.44
N VAL A 85 -11.36 12.13 12.53
CA VAL A 85 -11.84 13.31 13.30
C VAL A 85 -11.58 13.14 14.79
N GLU A 86 -11.75 11.91 15.27
CA GLU A 86 -11.58 11.56 16.68
C GLU A 86 -10.15 11.14 17.03
N ARG A 87 -9.90 10.92 18.32
CA ARG A 87 -8.58 10.49 18.80
C ARG A 87 -8.29 9.05 18.39
N LEU A 88 -7.07 8.81 17.92
CA LEU A 88 -6.53 7.47 17.73
C LEU A 88 -6.22 6.85 19.09
N ILE A 89 -6.23 5.52 19.18
CA ILE A 89 -5.96 4.79 20.42
C ILE A 89 -4.69 3.95 20.24
N HIS A 90 -3.68 4.22 21.08
CA HIS A 90 -2.55 3.33 21.24
C HIS A 90 -2.83 2.38 22.41
N HIS A 91 -3.00 1.10 22.13
CA HIS A 91 -3.28 0.09 23.16
C HIS A 91 -2.02 -0.72 23.47
N VAL A 92 -1.49 -0.56 24.68
CA VAL A 92 -0.25 -1.23 25.12
C VAL A 92 -0.41 -1.69 26.56
N LYS A 93 0.07 -2.91 26.86
CA LYS A 93 0.01 -3.50 28.22
C LYS A 93 -1.39 -3.39 28.85
N ALA A 94 -2.41 -3.76 28.08
CA ALA A 94 -3.83 -3.72 28.46
C ALA A 94 -4.38 -2.33 28.81
N LYS A 95 -3.68 -1.24 28.44
CA LYS A 95 -4.12 0.15 28.66
C LYS A 95 -4.26 0.88 27.35
N SER A 96 -5.27 1.74 27.26
CA SER A 96 -5.59 2.53 26.07
C SER A 96 -5.20 3.99 26.27
N TYR A 97 -4.34 4.50 25.39
CA TYR A 97 -3.85 5.86 25.40
C TYR A 97 -4.39 6.61 24.18
N PRO A 98 -5.35 7.54 24.35
CA PRO A 98 -5.88 8.33 23.25
C PRO A 98 -4.89 9.43 22.84
N PHE A 99 -4.65 9.60 21.54
CA PHE A 99 -3.73 10.60 21.01
C PHE A 99 -4.21 11.20 19.67
N ARG A 100 -3.51 12.24 19.21
CA ARG A 100 -3.66 12.84 17.87
C ARG A 100 -2.29 12.98 17.23
N GLY A 101 -2.25 12.89 15.90
CA GLY A 101 -1.03 12.93 15.11
C GLY A 101 -0.61 11.56 14.59
N PRO A 102 0.45 11.51 13.77
CA PRO A 102 0.85 10.30 13.04
C PRO A 102 1.47 9.23 13.95
N PHE A 103 2.06 9.62 15.09
CA PHE A 103 2.76 8.72 15.99
C PHE A 103 2.26 8.85 17.44
N PRO A 104 2.19 7.74 18.20
CA PRO A 104 1.86 7.80 19.62
C PRO A 104 2.90 8.62 20.42
N PRO A 105 2.48 9.48 21.35
CA PRO A 105 3.40 10.29 22.13
C PRO A 105 4.15 9.46 23.17
N ALA A 106 5.46 9.74 23.34
CA ALA A 106 6.29 9.21 24.40
C ALA A 106 6.54 10.27 25.47
N TRP A 107 6.14 10.01 26.72
CA TRP A 107 6.30 10.95 27.85
C TRP A 107 7.66 10.84 28.55
N ASN A 108 8.35 9.71 28.41
CA ASN A 108 9.71 9.55 28.93
C ASN A 108 10.70 10.23 27.96
N PRO A 109 11.50 11.22 28.41
CA PRO A 109 12.44 11.93 27.54
C PRO A 109 13.43 11.02 26.80
N ILE A 110 13.90 9.94 27.44
CA ILE A 110 14.83 8.99 26.81
C ILE A 110 14.12 8.19 25.71
N ALA A 111 12.90 7.71 25.98
CA ALA A 111 12.11 6.99 24.99
C ALA A 111 11.67 7.90 23.83
N TYR A 112 11.43 9.18 24.10
CA TYR A 112 11.14 10.18 23.08
C TYR A 112 12.34 10.40 22.15
N LEU A 113 13.54 10.57 22.71
CA LEU A 113 14.78 10.73 21.93
C LEU A 113 15.06 9.48 21.09
N ASP A 114 14.86 8.29 21.66
CA ASP A 114 15.03 7.01 20.97
C ASP A 114 14.01 6.85 19.83
N HIS A 115 12.74 7.23 20.05
CA HIS A 115 11.71 7.19 19.01
C HIS A 115 12.00 8.17 17.87
N ASN A 116 12.43 9.39 18.20
CA ASN A 116 12.85 10.38 17.21
C ASN A 116 14.06 9.87 16.41
N ASN A 117 15.06 9.31 17.11
CA ASN A 117 16.25 8.76 16.49
C ASN A 117 15.92 7.61 15.54
N LEU A 118 15.00 6.72 15.91
CA LEU A 118 14.56 5.60 15.08
C LEU A 118 13.99 6.08 13.74
N TRP A 119 12.96 6.94 13.76
CA TRP A 119 12.32 7.41 12.52
C TRP A 119 13.29 8.23 11.66
N ARG A 120 14.05 9.12 12.28
CA ARG A 120 15.07 9.91 11.59
C ARG A 120 16.11 9.00 10.93
N THR A 121 16.61 7.99 11.64
CA THR A 121 17.62 7.07 11.10
C THR A 121 17.06 6.25 9.94
N MET A 122 15.80 5.80 10.02
CA MET A 122 15.17 5.09 8.90
C MET A 122 15.03 5.98 7.66
N ASP A 123 14.61 7.23 7.82
CA ASP A 123 14.54 8.19 6.71
C ASP A 123 15.94 8.53 6.15
N ASP A 124 16.93 8.71 7.02
CA ASP A 124 18.31 9.00 6.64
C ASP A 124 18.92 7.84 5.85
N MET A 125 18.73 6.60 6.30
CA MET A 125 19.13 5.41 5.54
C MET A 125 18.38 5.31 4.21
N GLY A 126 17.07 5.59 4.21
CA GLY A 126 16.25 5.59 2.99
C GLY A 126 16.72 6.59 1.94
N ARG A 127 17.28 7.74 2.35
CA ARG A 127 17.84 8.75 1.43
C ARG A 127 19.08 8.27 0.68
N GLU A 128 19.85 7.34 1.24
CA GLU A 128 21.03 6.75 0.60
C GLU A 128 20.68 5.64 -0.41
N ILE A 129 19.42 5.18 -0.43
CA ILE A 129 18.96 4.07 -1.28
C ILE A 129 18.31 4.63 -2.55
N PRO A 130 18.92 4.44 -3.74
CA PRO A 130 18.30 4.84 -5.00
C PRO A 130 16.99 4.06 -5.23
N SER A 131 15.88 4.77 -5.49
CA SER A 131 14.55 4.15 -5.59
C SER A 131 14.40 3.19 -6.78
N ASP A 132 15.16 3.39 -7.86
CA ASP A 132 15.15 2.54 -9.06
C ASP A 132 16.20 1.42 -9.03
N ALA A 133 17.17 1.50 -8.13
CA ALA A 133 18.27 0.56 -8.01
C ALA A 133 18.76 0.44 -6.54
N PRO A 134 17.96 -0.13 -5.62
CA PRO A 134 18.30 -0.20 -4.20
C PRO A 134 19.60 -0.98 -3.93
N TRP A 135 19.92 -1.96 -4.77
CA TRP A 135 21.17 -2.74 -4.70
C TRP A 135 22.45 -1.92 -4.99
N LYS A 136 22.33 -0.65 -5.42
CA LYS A 136 23.47 0.26 -5.63
C LYS A 136 23.77 1.15 -4.42
N ALA A 137 23.00 1.04 -3.33
CA ALA A 137 23.26 1.83 -2.13
C ALA A 137 24.69 1.56 -1.61
N PRO A 138 25.37 2.55 -0.99
CA PRO A 138 26.75 2.40 -0.53
C PRO A 138 26.97 1.22 0.43
N LEU A 139 25.95 0.90 1.24
CA LEU A 139 25.94 -0.18 2.22
C LEU A 139 24.91 -1.27 1.88
N ALA A 140 24.54 -1.42 0.60
CA ALA A 140 23.48 -2.34 0.18
C ALA A 140 23.70 -3.78 0.67
N GLU A 141 24.93 -4.29 0.56
CA GLU A 141 25.27 -5.66 0.97
C GLU A 141 25.09 -5.84 2.49
N GLU A 142 25.62 -4.93 3.31
CA GLU A 142 25.47 -4.99 4.77
C GLU A 142 24.01 -4.91 5.21
N TRP A 143 23.25 -4.00 4.60
CA TRP A 143 21.83 -3.79 4.94
C TRP A 143 20.92 -4.92 4.48
N ASP A 144 21.23 -5.60 3.38
CA ASP A 144 20.45 -6.75 2.88
C ASP A 144 20.76 -8.05 3.64
N TYR A 145 21.98 -8.20 4.18
CA TYR A 145 22.33 -9.35 5.03
C TYR A 145 21.72 -9.31 6.43
N MET A 146 21.29 -8.13 6.90
CA MET A 146 20.68 -7.98 8.21
C MET A 146 19.16 -7.98 8.14
N THR A 147 18.52 -8.61 9.13
CA THR A 147 17.05 -8.55 9.22
C THR A 147 16.60 -7.21 9.81
N MET A 148 15.36 -6.79 9.51
CA MET A 148 14.76 -5.61 10.16
C MET A 148 14.75 -5.73 11.70
N LYS A 149 14.68 -6.94 12.24
CA LYS A 149 14.77 -7.16 13.69
C LYS A 149 16.16 -6.79 14.20
N GLU A 150 17.21 -7.28 13.56
CA GLU A 150 18.60 -6.96 13.93
C GLU A 150 18.89 -5.47 13.79
N LEU A 151 18.29 -4.80 12.79
CA LEU A 151 18.38 -3.35 12.65
C LEU A 151 17.76 -2.63 13.85
N LEU A 152 16.53 -3.00 14.22
CA LEU A 152 15.84 -2.43 15.39
C LEU A 152 16.62 -2.69 16.68
N ASP A 153 17.12 -3.91 16.89
CA ASP A 153 17.90 -4.28 18.08
C ASP A 153 19.23 -3.47 18.16
N LYS A 154 19.78 -3.03 17.02
CA LYS A 154 20.99 -2.16 16.96
C LYS A 154 20.69 -0.68 17.23
N ILE A 155 19.56 -0.16 16.75
CA ILE A 155 19.27 1.30 16.77
C ILE A 155 18.37 1.74 17.92
N CYS A 156 17.53 0.85 18.46
CA CYS A 156 16.60 1.15 19.54
C CYS A 156 17.25 0.89 20.90
N TRP A 157 17.24 1.90 21.77
CA TRP A 157 17.91 1.85 23.08
C TRP A 157 16.95 1.45 24.20
N THR A 158 15.64 1.61 23.98
CA THR A 158 14.62 1.40 25.01
C THR A 158 13.67 0.26 24.68
N GLU A 159 13.29 -0.53 25.69
CA GLU A 159 12.31 -1.62 25.53
C GLU A 159 10.90 -1.12 25.15
N LEU A 160 10.60 0.16 25.43
CA LEU A 160 9.38 0.84 24.97
C LEU A 160 9.33 0.90 23.43
N ASN A 161 10.49 1.01 22.79
CA ASN A 161 10.62 0.97 21.34
C ASN A 161 10.91 -0.44 20.81
N ASP A 162 11.53 -1.30 21.62
CA ASP A 162 11.93 -2.66 21.23
C ASP A 162 10.74 -3.65 21.17
N GLY A 163 9.72 -3.54 22.03
CA GLY A 163 8.74 -4.62 22.17
C GLY A 163 7.62 -4.68 21.12
N ASP A 164 6.70 -3.71 21.15
CA ASP A 164 5.38 -3.91 20.53
C ASP A 164 5.05 -2.87 19.47
N CYS A 165 5.32 -1.58 19.69
CA CYS A 165 4.85 -0.52 18.78
C CYS A 165 5.58 -0.59 17.42
N HIS A 166 6.91 -0.69 17.40
CA HIS A 166 7.68 -0.69 16.15
C HIS A 166 7.70 -2.06 15.47
N LYS A 167 7.72 -3.15 16.22
CA LYS A 167 7.51 -4.49 15.66
C LYS A 167 6.11 -4.60 15.04
N SER A 168 5.09 -4.00 15.66
CA SER A 168 3.76 -3.87 15.05
C SER A 168 3.77 -2.94 13.85
N ALA A 169 4.50 -1.82 13.88
CA ALA A 169 4.63 -0.94 12.72
C ALA A 169 5.29 -1.65 11.54
N VAL A 170 6.42 -2.34 11.73
CA VAL A 170 7.06 -3.16 10.69
C VAL A 170 6.11 -4.25 10.20
N ARG A 171 5.42 -4.98 11.10
CA ARG A 171 4.43 -5.97 10.68
C ARG A 171 3.30 -5.35 9.88
N LEU A 172 2.73 -4.24 10.35
CA LEU A 172 1.67 -3.51 9.67
C LEU A 172 2.20 -3.03 8.32
N LEU A 173 3.25 -2.23 8.27
CA LEU A 173 3.85 -1.74 7.03
C LEU A 173 4.21 -2.87 6.07
N TRP A 174 4.87 -3.94 6.45
CA TRP A 174 5.20 -5.00 5.47
C TRP A 174 3.98 -5.82 5.03
N LEU A 175 2.96 -5.97 5.88
CA LEU A 175 1.67 -6.55 5.49
C LEU A 175 0.77 -5.55 4.74
N GLN A 176 1.02 -4.25 4.88
CA GLN A 176 0.20 -3.12 4.44
C GLN A 176 0.91 -2.24 3.40
N THR A 177 2.14 -2.54 2.97
CA THR A 177 2.75 -2.03 1.72
C THR A 177 2.01 -2.65 0.50
N LEU A 178 0.97 -3.43 0.81
CA LEU A 178 -0.16 -3.82 -0.02
C LEU A 178 -1.35 -2.83 -0.03
N LEU A 179 -1.34 -1.74 0.77
CA LEU A 179 -2.51 -0.93 1.18
C LEU A 179 -2.10 0.48 1.69
N VAL A 180 -1.92 1.46 0.80
CA VAL A 180 -1.37 2.78 1.14
C VAL A 180 -2.44 3.78 1.61
N THR A 181 -2.33 4.31 2.84
CA THR A 181 -3.13 5.39 3.48
C THR A 181 -3.38 6.61 2.55
N GLU A 182 -4.55 7.27 2.46
CA GLU A 182 -5.44 7.91 3.47
C GLU A 182 -6.89 8.12 2.96
N MET A 183 -7.29 7.50 1.85
CA MET A 183 -8.61 7.67 1.23
C MET A 183 -9.04 6.34 0.65
N CYS A 184 -10.30 5.95 0.78
CA CYS A 184 -10.77 4.72 0.15
C CYS A 184 -11.33 5.06 -1.25
N VAL A 185 -11.01 4.24 -2.25
CA VAL A 185 -11.61 4.37 -3.59
C VAL A 185 -12.92 3.61 -3.59
N ARG A 186 -14.03 4.30 -3.89
CA ARG A 186 -15.30 3.63 -4.13
C ARG A 186 -15.21 2.92 -5.48
N CYS A 187 -14.82 1.64 -5.48
CA CYS A 187 -14.69 0.87 -6.71
C CYS A 187 -16.07 0.37 -7.16
N ASP A 188 -16.63 1.00 -8.20
CA ASP A 188 -17.82 0.48 -8.86
C ASP A 188 -17.43 -0.58 -9.90
N SER A 189 -17.35 -1.86 -9.49
CA SER A 189 -16.89 -2.99 -10.33
C SER A 189 -17.75 -3.25 -11.58
N THR A 190 -18.91 -2.61 -11.68
CA THR A 190 -19.78 -2.64 -12.85
C THR A 190 -19.18 -1.93 -14.08
N ASN A 191 -18.30 -0.94 -13.88
CA ASN A 191 -17.72 -0.18 -15.01
C ASN A 191 -16.58 -0.92 -15.72
N PHE A 192 -15.88 -1.85 -15.05
CA PHE A 192 -14.83 -2.63 -15.68
C PHE A 192 -15.37 -3.87 -16.40
N GLN A 193 -16.45 -4.46 -15.88
CA GLN A 193 -17.09 -5.62 -16.52
C GLN A 193 -17.86 -5.26 -17.78
N SER A 194 -18.43 -4.06 -17.88
CA SER A 194 -19.21 -3.63 -19.05
C SER A 194 -18.36 -3.38 -20.31
N GLN A 195 -17.04 -3.23 -20.17
CA GLN A 195 -16.12 -3.06 -21.30
C GLN A 195 -15.46 -4.38 -21.76
N GLY A 196 -15.68 -5.49 -21.05
CA GLY A 196 -15.09 -6.81 -21.34
C GLY A 196 -16.01 -7.80 -22.05
N THR A 197 -17.24 -7.41 -22.38
CA THR A 197 -18.21 -8.25 -23.11
C THR A 197 -18.87 -7.44 -24.23
N GLN A 198 -18.07 -7.05 -25.21
CA GLN A 198 -18.55 -6.78 -26.57
C GLN A 198 -17.54 -7.36 -27.55
N GLU A 199 -17.61 -8.69 -27.71
CA GLU A 199 -17.61 -9.47 -28.97
C GLU A 199 -17.46 -10.96 -28.64
#